data_AF-A0A9P6S6L3-F1
#
_entry.id   AF-A0A9P6S6L3-F1
#
_cell.length_a   1.000
_cell.length_b   1.000
_cell.length_c   1.000
_cell.angle_alpha   90.00
_cell.angle_beta   90.00
_cell.angle_gamma   90.00
#
_symmetry.space_group_name_H-M   'P 1'
#
loop_
_entity.id
_entity.type
_entity.pdbx_description
1 polymer ?
#
loop_
_entity_poly.entity_id
_entity_poly.type
_entity_poly.pdbx_seq_one_letter_code
_entity_poly.pdbx_strand_id
1 'polypeptide(L)'
;MALRELTGFVFNRAVGFMYPLLYFSDSVHECNLGIAPFLFALLVVQAFLPDDEADTRSPPSTTTSATTSIFVFRRIYVQIILCLFNVIPKAIFWWAGSGLVVGFFVSLRVAYQRRMGRWGGKVKRTMLYEKVLQKDEHELVWQDESVVVVAVGVAADGHQDFYMNTRTSNSNTNLNKETSDDSDSDMEGELPSSPTAIAFLSALPNTPFSTPMGYSKERNSSYIVKRFGGYVLPMVVGLLFILAALRQLHNYRPDVSNDLLNNSIEPSTPFLLTLVMMTAPRRDGIAFIKQTLSSYLDAFPDADMPAHPLYSRIQIVVYTHITDHPAFDEARDFFDTIPKARKHVKWVRDKGSEKNQRKHLISAIRKVGTSEDTVYLGIMEDDFPFCDGGWQNMLNTIYHANQHVKNHCGVFITTGGSGLIFKRSVALAASFGLEQDELAKLRGEVVDAPDVALQKCMLGQHEYCSSCEGSMVISKTLLQGHLGHDASTSGGSYSPSQFQCGWRHPF
;
A
#
# COMPACT_ATOMS: atom_id res chain seq x y z
N MET A 1 0.65 -4.83 19.11
CA MET A 1 0.45 -5.33 17.73
C MET A 1 -0.82 -4.76 17.11
N ALA A 2 -2.01 -5.03 17.67
CA ALA A 2 -3.28 -4.49 17.16
C ALA A 2 -3.30 -2.95 16.94
N LEU A 3 -2.77 -2.15 17.87
CA LEU A 3 -2.68 -0.70 17.67
C LEU A 3 -1.77 -0.31 16.49
N ARG A 4 -0.70 -1.05 16.25
CA ARG A 4 0.21 -0.81 15.11
C ARG A 4 -0.48 -1.14 13.80
N GLU A 5 -1.17 -2.28 13.73
CA GLU A 5 -1.95 -2.69 12.55
C GLU A 5 -3.09 -1.72 12.29
N LEU A 6 -3.80 -1.28 13.33
CA LEU A 6 -4.85 -0.26 13.21
C LEU A 6 -4.27 1.07 12.73
N THR A 7 -3.14 1.51 13.28
CA THR A 7 -2.50 2.77 12.88
C THR A 7 -1.99 2.67 11.43
N GLY A 8 -1.33 1.57 11.08
CA GLY A 8 -0.91 1.28 9.71
C GLY A 8 -2.08 1.25 8.75
N PHE A 9 -3.17 0.58 9.11
CA PHE A 9 -4.41 0.51 8.32
C PHE A 9 -5.08 1.88 8.16
N VAL A 10 -5.22 2.65 9.25
CA VAL A 10 -5.81 3.99 9.22
C VAL A 10 -4.94 4.93 8.39
N PHE A 11 -3.62 4.92 8.54
CA PHE A 11 -2.73 5.73 7.70
C PHE A 11 -2.77 5.29 6.24
N ASN A 12 -2.85 3.97 5.97
CA ASN A 12 -3.02 3.42 4.63
C ASN A 12 -4.31 3.91 3.97
N ARG A 13 -5.44 3.69 4.66
CA ARG A 13 -6.78 4.00 4.16
C ARG A 13 -7.08 5.50 4.13
N ALA A 14 -6.69 6.27 5.13
CA ALA A 14 -7.07 7.68 5.26
C ALA A 14 -6.08 8.62 4.58
N VAL A 15 -4.77 8.41 4.75
CA VAL A 15 -3.74 9.30 4.20
C VAL A 15 -3.23 8.77 2.88
N GLY A 16 -3.02 7.46 2.76
CA GLY A 16 -2.41 6.89 1.57
C GLY A 16 -3.27 6.94 0.31
N PHE A 17 -4.59 6.83 0.48
CA PHE A 17 -5.54 7.03 -0.62
C PHE A 17 -5.68 8.50 -1.02
N MET A 18 -5.55 9.44 -0.08
CA MET A 18 -5.69 10.87 -0.36
C MET A 18 -4.40 11.50 -0.91
N TYR A 19 -3.24 10.97 -0.51
CA TYR A 19 -1.92 11.41 -0.97
C TYR A 19 -1.08 10.20 -1.38
N PRO A 20 -1.24 9.69 -2.61
CA PRO A 20 -0.48 8.54 -3.11
C PRO A 20 1.03 8.81 -3.12
N LEU A 21 1.41 10.08 -3.29
CA LEU A 21 2.78 10.59 -3.12
C LEU A 21 3.31 10.53 -1.68
N LEU A 22 2.54 10.06 -0.72
CA LEU A 22 3.02 9.74 0.62
C LEU A 22 3.03 8.23 0.83
N TYR A 23 2.34 7.42 0.03
CA TYR A 23 2.07 6.01 0.31
C TYR A 23 2.74 5.04 -0.66
N PHE A 24 3.59 4.19 -0.10
CA PHE A 24 4.87 4.00 -0.76
C PHE A 24 5.58 2.68 -0.47
N SER A 25 4.95 1.82 0.32
CA SER A 25 5.38 0.44 0.51
C SER A 25 4.94 -0.38 -0.71
N ASP A 26 5.89 -1.09 -1.32
CA ASP A 26 5.62 -2.00 -2.45
C ASP A 26 4.83 -3.24 -2.02
N SER A 27 4.63 -3.46 -0.72
CA SER A 27 3.85 -4.58 -0.22
C SER A 27 2.46 -4.11 0.24
N VAL A 28 1.42 -4.79 -0.25
CA VAL A 28 0.07 -4.71 0.34
C VAL A 28 0.03 -5.51 1.65
N HIS A 29 0.99 -6.44 1.81
CA HIS A 29 1.10 -7.42 2.89
C HIS A 29 2.48 -7.41 3.57
N GLU A 30 2.89 -6.28 4.15
CA GLU A 30 4.09 -6.24 5.01
C GLU A 30 3.76 -6.76 6.42
N CYS A 31 3.53 -8.07 6.55
CA CYS A 31 3.26 -8.69 7.85
C CYS A 31 4.52 -8.93 8.71
N ASN A 32 5.75 -8.74 8.20
CA ASN A 32 6.91 -9.46 8.76
C ASN A 32 8.09 -8.63 9.31
N LEU A 33 7.91 -7.36 9.68
CA LEU A 33 8.98 -6.69 10.46
C LEU A 33 8.96 -7.03 11.96
N GLY A 34 7.99 -7.85 12.39
CA GLY A 34 7.90 -8.31 13.78
C GLY A 34 7.88 -7.13 14.75
N ILE A 35 8.67 -7.21 15.82
CA ILE A 35 8.76 -6.17 16.86
C ILE A 35 9.90 -5.16 16.63
N ALA A 36 10.65 -5.25 15.53
CA ALA A 36 11.89 -4.47 15.36
C ALA A 36 11.68 -2.95 15.41
N PRO A 37 10.68 -2.35 14.75
CA PRO A 37 10.39 -0.91 14.88
C PRO A 37 10.05 -0.47 16.32
N PHE A 38 9.39 -1.36 17.09
CA PHE A 38 9.04 -1.11 18.48
C PHE A 38 10.25 -1.19 19.40
N LEU A 39 11.10 -2.21 19.25
CA LEU A 39 12.37 -2.34 19.97
C LEU A 39 13.29 -1.16 19.68
N PHE A 40 13.27 -0.66 18.44
CA PHE A 40 14.04 0.51 18.04
C PHE A 40 13.60 1.77 18.79
N ALA A 41 12.29 2.01 18.88
CA ALA A 41 11.77 3.14 19.63
C ALA A 41 12.13 3.07 21.13
N LEU A 42 12.10 1.87 21.71
CA LEU A 42 12.54 1.62 23.08
C LEU A 42 14.01 1.99 23.28
N LEU A 43 14.88 1.61 22.34
CA LEU A 43 16.30 1.94 22.38
C LEU A 43 16.54 3.46 22.28
N VAL A 44 15.81 4.15 21.40
CA VAL A 44 15.88 5.61 21.30
C VAL A 44 15.46 6.28 22.60
N VAL A 45 14.35 5.85 23.21
CA VAL A 45 13.87 6.42 24.47
C VAL A 45 14.81 6.10 25.63
N GLN A 46 15.36 4.89 25.71
CA GLN A 46 16.41 4.55 26.68
C GLN A 46 17.62 5.46 26.54
N ALA A 47 18.03 5.81 25.32
CA ALA A 47 19.16 6.71 25.11
C ALA A 47 18.87 8.17 25.50
N PHE A 48 17.60 8.59 25.56
CA PHE A 48 17.19 9.92 26.01
C PHE A 48 16.93 10.04 27.51
N LEU A 49 16.78 8.91 28.22
CA LEU A 49 16.60 8.91 29.67
C LEU A 49 17.98 8.79 30.33
N PRO A 50 18.47 9.83 31.01
CA PRO A 50 19.71 9.70 31.77
C PRO A 50 19.53 8.65 32.88
N ASP A 51 20.55 7.82 33.10
CA ASP A 51 20.64 6.96 34.27
C ASP A 51 20.83 7.87 35.49
N ASP A 52 19.74 8.23 36.15
CA ASP A 52 19.72 9.06 37.37
C ASP A 52 20.45 8.41 38.57
N GLU A 53 21.03 7.21 38.41
CA GLU A 53 21.62 6.43 39.50
C GLU A 53 23.08 6.81 39.83
N ALA A 54 23.75 7.61 38.99
CA ALA A 54 25.18 7.88 39.17
C ALA A 54 25.53 8.94 40.24
N ASP A 55 24.58 9.77 40.69
CA ASP A 55 24.90 10.99 41.44
C ASP A 55 24.70 10.91 42.98
N THR A 56 24.24 9.78 43.53
CA THR A 56 23.84 9.74 44.95
C THR A 56 24.85 9.13 45.92
N ARG A 57 26.02 8.63 45.48
CA ARG A 57 26.98 7.95 46.39
C ARG A 57 28.44 8.35 46.28
N SER A 58 28.80 9.26 45.38
CA SER A 58 30.19 9.70 45.27
C SER A 58 30.39 10.93 46.17
N PRO A 59 31.23 10.85 47.23
CA PRO A 59 31.58 12.02 48.01
C PRO A 59 32.23 13.09 47.10
N PRO A 60 32.09 14.39 47.43
CA PRO A 60 32.56 15.48 46.59
C PRO A 60 34.09 15.56 46.60
N SER A 61 34.76 14.75 45.79
CA SER A 61 36.19 14.87 45.54
C SER A 61 36.46 15.30 44.10
N THR A 62 36.88 16.56 43.98
CA THR A 62 37.77 17.12 42.95
C THR A 62 37.41 16.87 41.47
N THR A 63 36.76 17.90 40.89
CA THR A 63 37.03 18.44 39.54
C THR A 63 37.41 17.43 38.45
N THR A 64 36.56 16.43 38.21
CA THR A 64 36.64 15.62 37.00
C THR A 64 35.59 16.12 36.01
N SER A 65 36.12 16.72 34.94
CA SER A 65 35.42 17.34 33.83
C SER A 65 34.35 16.42 33.21
N ALA A 66 33.15 16.97 33.06
CA ALA A 66 31.94 16.38 32.49
C ALA A 66 32.15 15.78 31.08
N THR A 67 32.61 14.54 30.99
CA THR A 67 32.82 13.82 29.72
C THR A 67 31.64 12.94 29.30
N THR A 68 30.54 12.93 30.06
CA THR A 68 29.41 12.01 29.85
C THR A 68 28.44 12.40 28.72
N SER A 69 28.51 13.61 28.17
CA SER A 69 27.56 14.04 27.11
C SER A 69 27.86 13.47 25.72
N ILE A 70 29.12 13.15 25.40
CA ILE A 70 29.52 12.81 24.01
C ILE A 70 29.21 11.34 23.68
N PHE A 71 29.32 10.43 24.64
CA PHE A 71 29.11 8.99 24.41
C PHE A 71 27.64 8.60 24.24
N VAL A 72 26.72 9.25 24.96
CA VAL A 72 25.27 9.03 24.80
C VAL A 72 24.79 9.51 23.43
N PHE A 73 25.30 10.65 22.97
CA PHE A 73 25.01 11.18 21.64
C PHE A 73 25.42 10.18 20.54
N ARG A 74 26.63 9.60 20.62
CA ARG A 74 27.14 8.62 19.63
C ARG A 74 26.26 7.38 19.47
N ARG A 75 25.66 6.85 20.55
CA ARG A 75 24.81 5.64 20.48
C ARG A 75 23.52 5.88 19.70
N ILE A 76 22.91 7.06 19.86
CA ILE A 76 21.67 7.45 19.16
C ILE A 76 21.90 7.50 17.64
N TYR A 77 22.99 8.11 17.18
CA TYR A 77 23.30 8.17 15.74
C TYR A 77 23.56 6.80 15.14
N VAL A 78 24.32 5.93 15.83
CA VAL A 78 24.56 4.57 15.34
C VAL A 78 23.25 3.81 15.20
N GLN A 79 22.33 3.95 16.14
CA GLN A 79 20.99 3.34 16.04
C GLN A 79 20.18 3.92 14.88
N ILE A 80 20.14 5.24 14.71
CA ILE A 80 19.44 5.86 13.57
C ILE A 80 20.04 5.37 12.25
N ILE A 81 21.36 5.31 12.14
CA ILE A 81 22.05 4.80 10.95
C ILE A 81 21.65 3.34 10.70
N LEU A 82 21.67 2.47 11.72
CA LEU A 82 21.22 1.08 11.58
C LEU A 82 19.74 0.97 11.20
N CYS A 83 18.89 1.90 11.66
CA CYS A 83 17.50 1.99 11.26
C CYS A 83 17.37 2.39 9.79
N LEU A 84 18.09 3.42 9.35
CA LEU A 84 18.15 3.84 7.96
C LEU A 84 18.61 2.69 7.06
N PHE A 85 19.68 1.97 7.42
CA PHE A 85 20.18 0.82 6.67
C PHE A 85 19.17 -0.34 6.56
N ASN A 86 18.33 -0.56 7.59
CA ASN A 86 17.31 -1.61 7.56
C ASN A 86 16.01 -1.17 6.86
N VAL A 87 15.69 0.13 6.87
CA VAL A 87 14.44 0.69 6.35
C VAL A 87 14.54 1.09 4.88
N ILE A 88 15.68 1.63 4.45
CA ILE A 88 15.89 2.13 3.08
C ILE A 88 15.70 1.02 2.02
N PRO A 89 16.28 -0.19 2.16
CA PRO A 89 16.24 -1.17 1.07
C PRO A 89 14.86 -1.77 0.79
N LYS A 90 13.92 -1.67 1.74
CA LYS A 90 12.64 -2.40 1.68
C LYS A 90 11.41 -1.50 1.59
N ALA A 91 11.56 -0.17 1.49
CA ALA A 91 10.45 0.79 1.40
C ALA A 91 9.38 0.68 2.52
N ILE A 92 9.76 0.14 3.68
CA ILE A 92 8.89 -0.17 4.84
C ILE A 92 8.56 1.04 5.73
N PHE A 93 8.59 2.23 5.15
CA PHE A 93 8.63 3.51 5.87
C PHE A 93 7.47 3.68 6.85
N TRP A 94 6.23 3.41 6.44
CA TRP A 94 5.05 3.61 7.29
C TRP A 94 4.95 2.62 8.44
N TRP A 95 5.40 1.39 8.23
CA TRP A 95 5.45 0.38 9.28
C TRP A 95 6.56 0.65 10.28
N ALA A 96 7.72 1.09 9.79
CA ALA A 96 8.81 1.55 10.64
C ALA A 96 8.41 2.81 11.42
N GLY A 97 7.81 3.80 10.75
CA GLY A 97 7.34 5.06 11.34
C GLY A 97 6.23 4.84 12.37
N SER A 98 5.19 4.08 12.04
CA SER A 98 4.10 3.77 12.99
C SER A 98 4.61 2.96 14.19
N GLY A 99 5.50 1.99 13.96
CA GLY A 99 6.14 1.25 15.03
C GLY A 99 7.03 2.13 15.92
N LEU A 100 7.73 3.10 15.34
CA LEU A 100 8.52 4.10 16.06
C LEU A 100 7.62 4.97 16.93
N VAL A 101 6.54 5.51 16.36
CA VAL A 101 5.56 6.34 17.07
C VAL A 101 4.91 5.56 18.23
N VAL A 102 4.42 4.35 17.98
CA VAL A 102 3.80 3.52 19.03
C VAL A 102 4.81 3.18 20.11
N GLY A 103 6.02 2.73 19.72
CA GLY A 103 7.06 2.39 20.68
C GLY A 103 7.53 3.60 21.48
N PHE A 104 7.55 4.80 20.89
CA PHE A 104 7.83 6.05 21.58
C PHE A 104 6.80 6.32 22.68
N PHE A 105 5.50 6.29 22.36
CA PHE A 105 4.45 6.52 23.36
C PHE A 105 4.42 5.46 24.46
N VAL A 106 4.65 4.18 24.12
CA VAL A 106 4.75 3.10 25.11
C VAL A 106 5.92 3.35 26.06
N SER A 107 7.10 3.70 25.51
CA SER A 107 8.28 3.97 26.31
C SER A 107 8.09 5.19 27.21
N LEU A 108 7.45 6.25 26.70
CA LEU A 108 7.09 7.43 27.48
C LEU A 108 6.17 7.07 28.65
N ARG A 109 5.16 6.22 28.40
CA ARG A 109 4.24 5.74 29.45
C ARG A 109 4.96 4.90 30.49
N VAL A 110 5.88 4.01 30.09
CA VAL A 110 6.70 3.20 31.02
C VAL A 110 7.61 4.10 31.85
N ALA A 111 8.29 5.06 31.24
CA ALA A 111 9.14 6.03 31.95
C ALA A 111 8.34 6.87 32.95
N TYR A 112 7.16 7.33 32.54
CA TYR A 112 6.23 8.05 33.42
C TYR A 112 5.76 7.18 34.60
N GLN A 113 5.39 5.91 34.35
CA GLN A 113 4.96 4.97 35.39
C GLN A 113 6.09 4.64 36.39
N ARG A 114 7.33 4.49 35.92
CA ARG A 114 8.51 4.33 36.79
C ARG A 114 8.72 5.55 37.68
N ARG A 115 8.65 6.76 37.10
CA ARG A 115 8.83 8.01 37.86
C ARG A 115 7.74 8.24 38.92
N MET A 116 6.52 7.79 38.64
CA MET A 116 5.41 7.83 39.60
C MET A 116 5.50 6.75 40.69
N GLY A 117 6.55 5.91 40.69
CA GLY A 117 6.74 4.84 41.67
C GLY A 117 5.68 3.75 41.61
N ARG A 118 4.94 3.66 40.50
CA ARG A 118 3.91 2.63 40.27
C ARG A 118 4.47 1.36 39.66
N TRP A 119 5.65 1.45 39.05
CA TRP A 119 6.34 0.36 38.36
C TRP A 119 7.76 0.27 38.89
N GLY A 120 8.14 -0.92 39.35
CA GLY A 120 9.15 -1.06 40.39
C GLY A 120 8.41 -1.05 41.72
N GLY A 121 7.82 -2.19 42.07
CA GLY A 121 7.34 -2.39 43.43
C GLY A 121 8.42 -1.87 44.36
N LYS A 122 8.05 -1.04 45.32
CA LYS A 122 8.90 -0.78 46.48
C LYS A 122 9.18 -2.15 47.10
N VAL A 123 10.19 -2.86 46.59
CA VAL A 123 10.92 -3.83 47.37
C VAL A 123 11.36 -2.97 48.54
N LYS A 124 10.69 -3.16 49.68
CA LYS A 124 10.96 -2.48 50.94
C LYS A 124 12.38 -2.85 51.41
N ARG A 125 13.41 -2.50 50.63
CA ARG A 125 14.81 -2.71 50.97
C ARG A 125 15.26 -1.79 52.11
N THR A 126 14.48 -0.79 52.47
CA THR A 126 14.81 0.15 53.54
C THR A 126 14.23 -0.19 54.91
N MET A 127 13.49 -1.30 55.09
CA MET A 127 13.09 -1.72 56.45
C MET A 127 13.76 -3.00 56.95
N LEU A 128 14.36 -3.81 56.06
CA LEU A 128 15.08 -5.01 56.50
C LEU A 128 16.56 -4.72 56.77
N TYR A 129 17.20 -3.83 55.99
CA TYR A 129 18.62 -3.53 56.21
C TYR A 129 18.85 -2.66 57.45
N GLU A 130 17.92 -1.77 57.79
CA GLU A 130 17.95 -1.02 59.05
C GLU A 130 17.67 -1.93 60.27
N LYS A 131 16.84 -2.97 60.10
CA LYS A 131 16.63 -4.00 61.14
C LYS A 131 17.74 -5.04 61.25
N VAL A 132 18.56 -5.25 60.22
CA VAL A 132 19.70 -6.18 60.27
C VAL A 132 20.94 -5.46 60.79
N LEU A 133 21.23 -4.24 60.35
CA LEU A 133 22.32 -3.44 60.94
C LEU A 133 22.07 -3.06 62.40
N GLN A 134 20.82 -2.90 62.84
CA GLN A 134 20.50 -2.68 64.25
C GLN A 134 20.48 -3.98 65.07
N LYS A 135 20.55 -5.15 64.43
CA LYS A 135 20.60 -6.45 65.11
C LYS A 135 22.02 -7.02 65.20
N ASP A 136 22.92 -6.62 64.30
CA ASP A 136 24.32 -7.06 64.29
C ASP A 136 25.21 -6.33 65.31
N GLU A 137 24.75 -5.26 65.97
CA GLU A 137 25.47 -4.68 67.13
C GLU A 137 25.26 -5.44 68.45
N HIS A 138 24.34 -6.42 68.49
CA HIS A 138 23.97 -7.09 69.75
C HIS A 138 24.28 -8.60 69.85
N GLU A 139 24.81 -9.24 68.81
CA GLU A 139 25.19 -10.66 68.83
C GLU A 139 26.63 -10.87 68.36
N LEU A 140 27.57 -10.34 69.15
CA LEU A 140 29.00 -10.64 69.03
C LEU A 140 29.48 -11.36 70.29
N VAL A 141 28.88 -12.51 70.63
CA VAL A 141 29.47 -13.45 71.58
C VAL A 141 29.11 -14.91 71.27
N TRP A 142 30.17 -15.70 71.06
CA TRP A 142 30.29 -17.18 71.12
C TRP A 142 30.15 -18.02 69.83
N GLN A 143 31.32 -18.55 69.45
CA GLN A 143 31.66 -19.96 69.14
C GLN A 143 31.42 -20.56 67.74
N ASP A 144 32.53 -20.63 66.99
CA ASP A 144 33.32 -21.83 66.63
C ASP A 144 32.67 -23.15 66.18
N GLU A 145 33.29 -23.66 65.10
CA GLU A 145 33.44 -25.07 64.65
C GLU A 145 32.17 -25.80 64.15
N SER A 146 32.14 -26.59 63.06
CA SER A 146 33.15 -27.24 62.23
C SER A 146 32.53 -27.75 60.91
N VAL A 147 33.42 -28.14 60.00
CA VAL A 147 33.32 -28.68 58.63
C VAL A 147 32.56 -30.01 58.52
N VAL A 148 31.78 -30.25 57.44
CA VAL A 148 31.77 -31.51 56.64
C VAL A 148 31.30 -31.23 55.19
N VAL A 149 32.08 -31.74 54.23
CA VAL A 149 31.85 -31.78 52.78
C VAL A 149 31.08 -33.05 52.40
N VAL A 150 30.05 -32.96 51.54
CA VAL A 150 29.65 -34.07 50.64
C VAL A 150 29.14 -33.50 49.30
N ALA A 151 29.83 -33.88 48.22
CA ALA A 151 29.39 -33.72 46.84
C ALA A 151 28.66 -34.98 46.38
N VAL A 152 27.53 -34.84 45.68
CA VAL A 152 26.96 -35.88 44.81
C VAL A 152 26.36 -35.21 43.59
N GLY A 153 26.91 -35.53 42.41
CA GLY A 153 26.34 -35.18 41.12
C GLY A 153 25.31 -36.20 40.65
N VAL A 154 24.41 -35.78 39.77
CA VAL A 154 23.65 -36.67 38.88
C VAL A 154 23.46 -35.97 37.54
N ALA A 155 23.91 -36.65 36.49
CA ALA A 155 23.66 -36.35 35.09
C ALA A 155 22.29 -36.89 34.66
N ALA A 156 21.61 -36.21 33.73
CA ALA A 156 20.57 -36.83 32.91
C ALA A 156 20.47 -36.12 31.55
N ASP A 157 20.78 -36.89 30.52
CA ASP A 157 20.52 -36.64 29.10
C ASP A 157 19.03 -36.44 28.80
N GLY A 158 18.74 -35.69 27.74
CA GLY A 158 17.39 -35.55 27.21
C GLY A 158 17.37 -34.89 25.82
N HIS A 159 17.72 -35.69 24.80
CA HIS A 159 17.46 -35.40 23.38
C HIS A 159 15.93 -35.30 23.14
N GLN A 160 15.46 -34.24 22.47
CA GLN A 160 14.15 -34.21 21.84
C GLN A 160 14.27 -33.65 20.41
N ASP A 161 14.13 -34.56 19.45
CA ASP A 161 13.93 -34.26 18.04
C ASP A 161 12.46 -33.85 17.81
N PHE A 162 12.27 -32.67 17.21
CA PHE A 162 10.96 -32.19 16.77
C PHE A 162 10.75 -32.52 15.29
N TYR A 163 9.89 -33.51 15.02
CA TYR A 163 9.29 -33.74 13.70
C TYR A 163 8.16 -32.72 13.46
N MET A 164 8.27 -31.91 12.41
CA MET A 164 7.12 -31.16 11.87
C MET A 164 6.35 -32.05 10.88
N ASN A 165 5.12 -32.40 11.26
CA ASN A 165 4.12 -32.95 10.36
C ASN A 165 3.36 -31.80 9.68
N THR A 166 3.50 -31.69 8.36
CA THR A 166 2.72 -30.80 7.51
C THR A 166 1.30 -31.35 7.37
N ARG A 167 0.31 -30.68 7.96
CA ARG A 167 -1.11 -31.01 7.81
C ARG A 167 -1.73 -30.01 6.83
N THR A 168 -1.97 -30.47 5.61
CA THR A 168 -2.80 -29.78 4.61
C THR A 168 -4.27 -29.94 5.01
N SER A 169 -4.96 -28.83 5.27
CA SER A 169 -6.41 -28.80 5.44
C SER A 169 -7.03 -28.09 4.25
N ASN A 170 -7.62 -28.88 3.36
CA ASN A 170 -8.65 -28.44 2.41
C ASN A 170 -9.87 -27.98 3.21
N SER A 171 -10.36 -26.77 2.93
CA SER A 171 -11.70 -26.35 3.34
C SER A 171 -12.46 -25.84 2.12
N ASN A 172 -13.20 -26.75 1.50
CA ASN A 172 -14.38 -26.41 0.70
C ASN A 172 -15.42 -25.77 1.62
N THR A 173 -15.85 -24.56 1.30
CA THR A 173 -17.08 -23.99 1.87
C THR A 173 -17.99 -23.61 0.72
N ASN A 174 -18.97 -24.50 0.48
CA ASN A 174 -20.17 -24.23 -0.27
C ASN A 174 -21.00 -23.20 0.51
N LEU A 175 -21.29 -22.06 -0.10
CA LEU A 175 -22.31 -21.13 0.39
C LEU A 175 -23.42 -21.05 -0.66
N ASN A 176 -24.50 -21.77 -0.39
CA ASN A 176 -25.78 -21.57 -1.04
C ASN A 176 -26.27 -20.16 -0.72
N LYS A 177 -26.58 -19.36 -1.75
CA LYS A 177 -27.40 -18.16 -1.59
C LYS A 177 -28.66 -18.34 -2.43
N GLU A 178 -29.75 -18.50 -1.71
CA GLU A 178 -31.11 -18.55 -2.23
C GLU A 178 -31.48 -17.25 -2.95
N THR A 179 -32.17 -17.45 -4.06
CA THR A 179 -33.02 -16.53 -4.80
C THR A 179 -34.17 -16.01 -3.94
N SER A 180 -34.46 -14.71 -4.04
CA SER A 180 -35.81 -14.20 -3.84
C SER A 180 -36.08 -13.01 -4.75
N ASP A 181 -37.15 -13.16 -5.52
CA ASP A 181 -37.78 -12.19 -6.40
C ASP A 181 -38.55 -11.11 -5.60
N ASP A 182 -38.72 -9.97 -6.27
CA ASP A 182 -39.83 -9.02 -6.27
C ASP A 182 -40.44 -8.54 -4.94
N SER A 183 -40.48 -7.22 -4.74
CA SER A 183 -41.71 -6.41 -4.91
C SER A 183 -41.57 -4.97 -4.41
N ASP A 184 -42.14 -4.06 -5.19
CA ASP A 184 -42.43 -2.67 -4.86
C ASP A 184 -43.24 -2.54 -3.57
N SER A 185 -42.94 -1.52 -2.77
CA SER A 185 -43.97 -0.76 -2.04
C SER A 185 -43.41 0.55 -1.50
N ASP A 186 -44.06 1.63 -1.96
CA ASP A 186 -44.04 2.96 -1.37
C ASP A 186 -44.37 2.91 0.13
N MET A 187 -43.64 3.67 0.94
CA MET A 187 -44.21 4.35 2.11
C MET A 187 -43.46 5.65 2.42
N GLU A 188 -44.18 6.75 2.26
CA GLU A 188 -43.95 8.02 2.96
C GLU A 188 -43.97 7.81 4.48
N GLY A 189 -43.17 8.57 5.23
CA GLY A 189 -43.19 8.50 6.69
C GLY A 189 -42.20 9.40 7.41
N GLU A 190 -42.55 10.68 7.48
CA GLU A 190 -42.40 11.61 8.62
C GLU A 190 -41.13 11.64 9.51
N LEU A 191 -40.57 12.86 9.60
CA LEU A 191 -39.71 13.37 10.66
C LEU A 191 -40.30 13.17 12.06
N PRO A 192 -39.43 13.02 13.07
CA PRO A 192 -39.50 13.99 14.16
C PRO A 192 -38.15 14.48 14.72
N SER A 193 -38.10 15.81 14.83
CA SER A 193 -37.61 16.61 15.96
C SER A 193 -36.72 16.00 17.05
N SER A 194 -35.58 16.68 17.28
CA SER A 194 -34.86 16.80 18.57
C SER A 194 -35.82 17.07 19.75
N PRO A 195 -35.53 16.58 20.98
CA PRO A 195 -34.66 17.31 21.93
C PRO A 195 -33.83 16.31 22.79
N THR A 196 -32.96 16.60 23.76
CA THR A 196 -32.90 17.65 24.78
C THR A 196 -31.52 17.52 25.44
N ALA A 197 -30.84 18.63 25.72
CA ALA A 197 -29.68 18.64 26.60
C ALA A 197 -30.12 18.34 28.04
N ILE A 198 -29.49 17.36 28.68
CA ILE A 198 -29.65 17.12 30.12
C ILE A 198 -28.41 17.66 30.83
N ALA A 199 -28.60 18.79 31.51
CA ALA A 199 -27.71 19.28 32.54
C ALA A 199 -28.04 18.56 33.86
N PHE A 200 -27.09 17.84 34.44
CA PHE A 200 -27.14 17.40 35.83
C PHE A 200 -26.08 18.14 36.64
N LEU A 201 -26.56 19.12 37.41
CA LEU A 201 -25.92 19.65 38.60
C LEU A 201 -26.37 18.78 39.78
N SER A 202 -25.43 18.17 40.49
CA SER A 202 -25.65 17.70 41.86
C SER A 202 -24.46 18.10 42.72
N ALA A 203 -24.79 18.98 43.66
CA ALA A 203 -23.94 19.48 44.72
C ALA A 203 -23.74 18.41 45.80
N LEU A 204 -22.51 18.28 46.33
CA LEU A 204 -22.16 17.64 47.60
C LEU A 204 -20.83 18.24 48.11
N PRO A 205 -20.49 18.08 49.41
CA PRO A 205 -20.24 19.20 50.31
C PRO A 205 -18.76 19.56 50.53
N ASN A 206 -18.55 20.84 50.85
CA ASN A 206 -17.29 21.40 51.31
C ASN A 206 -16.83 20.77 52.63
N THR A 207 -15.74 20.01 52.59
CA THR A 207 -14.93 19.67 53.77
C THR A 207 -13.60 20.42 53.70
N PRO A 208 -13.23 21.23 54.72
CA PRO A 208 -11.95 21.92 54.74
C PRO A 208 -10.86 20.96 55.23
N PHE A 209 -10.18 20.28 54.30
CA PHE A 209 -8.98 19.52 54.62
C PHE A 209 -7.76 20.44 54.49
N SER A 210 -7.29 20.93 55.63
CA SER A 210 -6.02 21.65 55.78
C SER A 210 -4.87 20.76 55.30
N THR A 211 -4.37 21.03 54.10
CA THR A 211 -3.19 20.38 53.53
C THR A 211 -1.93 21.07 54.08
N PRO A 212 -0.94 20.32 54.58
CA PRO A 212 0.30 20.91 55.04
C PRO A 212 1.07 21.51 53.87
N MET A 213 1.53 22.73 54.09
CA MET A 213 2.43 23.48 53.23
C MET A 213 3.68 22.67 52.85
N GLY A 214 4.07 22.84 51.59
CA GLY A 214 5.47 22.84 51.21
C GLY A 214 5.96 21.55 50.58
N TYR A 215 5.87 21.46 49.26
CA TYR A 215 7.02 21.15 48.42
C TYR A 215 6.72 21.57 46.98
N SER A 216 7.41 22.62 46.52
CA SER A 216 7.30 23.17 45.18
C SER A 216 7.71 22.14 44.12
N LYS A 217 6.73 21.50 43.47
CA LYS A 217 6.95 20.52 42.39
C LYS A 217 6.44 21.01 41.04
N GLU A 218 6.50 22.32 40.78
CA GLU A 218 5.94 22.91 39.56
C GLU A 218 6.99 23.31 38.50
N ARG A 219 8.29 23.37 38.83
CA ARG A 219 9.33 23.82 37.88
C ARG A 219 9.85 22.78 36.89
N ASN A 220 9.61 21.48 37.10
CA ASN A 220 10.24 20.44 36.26
C ASN A 220 9.46 20.08 34.98
N SER A 221 8.18 20.47 34.85
CA SER A 221 7.38 20.18 33.65
C SER A 221 7.84 20.99 32.44
N SER A 222 8.18 22.27 32.64
CA SER A 222 8.61 23.18 31.56
C SER A 222 9.92 22.73 30.89
N TYR A 223 10.84 22.14 31.65
CA TYR A 223 12.13 21.68 31.11
C TYR A 223 11.98 20.52 30.12
N ILE A 224 11.09 19.56 30.42
CA ILE A 224 10.83 18.41 29.57
C ILE A 224 10.16 18.86 28.27
N VAL A 225 9.15 19.73 28.36
CA VAL A 225 8.45 20.25 27.18
C VAL A 225 9.40 21.06 26.28
N LYS A 226 10.27 21.90 26.86
CA LYS A 226 11.26 22.67 26.09
C LYS A 226 12.31 21.77 25.42
N ARG A 227 12.78 20.72 26.10
CA ARG A 227 13.79 19.79 25.55
C ARG A 227 13.19 18.88 24.47
N PHE A 228 11.95 18.42 24.65
CA PHE A 228 11.23 17.65 23.64
C PHE A 228 10.90 18.49 22.40
N GLY A 229 10.30 19.67 22.59
CA GLY A 229 9.92 20.55 21.49
C GLY A 229 11.13 21.10 20.72
N GLY A 230 12.24 21.39 21.42
CA GLY A 230 13.41 22.01 20.81
C GLY A 230 14.32 21.05 20.01
N TYR A 231 14.40 19.78 20.40
CA TYR A 231 15.38 18.85 19.79
C TYR A 231 14.74 17.63 19.14
N VAL A 232 13.74 17.02 19.78
CA VAL A 232 13.16 15.76 19.30
C VAL A 232 12.30 16.01 18.06
N LEU A 233 11.45 17.04 18.09
CA LEU A 233 10.57 17.33 16.96
C LEU A 233 11.35 17.70 15.68
N PRO A 234 12.33 18.63 15.68
CA PRO A 234 13.13 18.92 14.49
C PRO A 234 13.93 17.72 13.98
N MET A 235 14.43 16.88 14.90
CA MET A 235 15.16 15.66 14.55
C MET A 235 14.25 14.63 13.86
N VAL A 236 13.03 14.41 14.36
CA VAL A 236 12.04 13.53 13.73
C VAL A 236 11.66 14.07 12.35
N VAL A 237 11.38 15.38 12.24
CA VAL A 237 11.06 16.02 10.95
C VAL A 237 12.22 15.89 9.96
N GLY A 238 13.46 16.15 10.40
CA GLY A 238 14.66 15.99 9.58
C GLY A 238 14.88 14.55 9.13
N LEU A 239 14.65 13.57 10.01
CA LEU A 239 14.72 12.14 9.67
C LEU A 239 13.66 11.76 8.63
N LEU A 240 12.42 12.23 8.78
CA LEU A 240 11.36 12.00 7.80
C LEU A 240 11.70 12.62 6.44
N PHE A 241 12.28 13.82 6.42
CA PHE A 241 12.74 14.48 5.19
C PHE A 241 13.87 13.71 4.50
N ILE A 242 14.90 13.29 5.24
CA ILE A 242 16.01 12.47 4.70
C ILE A 242 15.47 11.15 4.13
N LEU A 243 14.57 10.49 4.86
CA LEU A 243 13.94 9.25 4.40
C LEU A 243 13.11 9.47 3.12
N ALA A 244 12.35 10.56 3.05
CA ALA A 244 11.60 10.93 1.85
C ALA A 244 12.52 11.21 0.65
N ALA A 245 13.61 11.96 0.86
CA ALA A 245 14.59 12.29 -0.17
C ALA A 245 15.35 11.05 -0.68
N LEU A 246 15.88 10.21 0.23
CA LEU A 246 16.54 8.96 -0.13
C LEU A 246 15.59 8.01 -0.87
N ARG A 247 14.32 8.00 -0.49
CA ARG A 247 13.30 7.24 -1.20
C ARG A 247 13.03 7.79 -2.59
N GLN A 248 12.89 9.11 -2.73
CA GLN A 248 12.70 9.73 -4.03
C GLN A 248 13.88 9.41 -4.94
N LEU A 249 15.10 9.42 -4.41
CA LEU A 249 16.30 9.00 -5.13
C LEU A 249 16.28 7.51 -5.49
N HIS A 250 15.83 6.62 -4.59
CA HIS A 250 15.79 5.18 -4.83
C HIS A 250 14.65 4.75 -5.78
N ASN A 251 13.52 5.46 -5.76
CA ASN A 251 12.39 5.19 -6.65
C ASN A 251 12.47 5.97 -7.96
N TYR A 252 13.38 6.93 -8.05
CA TYR A 252 13.68 7.59 -9.31
C TYR A 252 14.21 6.54 -10.28
N ARG A 253 13.36 6.18 -11.23
CA ARG A 253 13.75 5.41 -12.40
C ARG A 253 13.78 6.40 -13.55
N PRO A 254 14.94 6.60 -14.20
CA PRO A 254 14.98 7.40 -15.40
C PRO A 254 14.07 6.74 -16.45
N ASP A 255 13.43 7.57 -17.26
CA ASP A 255 12.60 7.07 -18.34
C ASP A 255 13.43 6.26 -19.33
N VAL A 256 12.85 5.15 -19.77
CA VAL A 256 13.47 4.31 -20.78
C VAL A 256 13.40 5.07 -22.10
N SER A 257 14.57 5.37 -22.67
CA SER A 257 14.65 6.09 -23.94
C SER A 257 13.90 5.35 -25.05
N ASN A 258 13.26 6.11 -25.94
CA ASN A 258 12.47 5.55 -27.03
C ASN A 258 13.27 4.61 -27.96
N ASP A 259 14.57 4.89 -28.18
CA ASP A 259 15.45 4.05 -29.00
C ASP A 259 15.69 2.69 -28.34
N LEU A 260 15.90 2.69 -27.02
CA LEU A 260 16.06 1.45 -26.26
C LEU A 260 14.77 0.62 -26.30
N LEU A 261 13.60 1.23 -26.10
CA LEU A 261 12.30 0.57 -26.23
C LEU A 261 12.11 -0.05 -27.62
N ASN A 262 12.39 0.73 -28.67
CA ASN A 262 12.22 0.30 -30.06
C ASN A 262 13.10 -0.91 -30.40
N ASN A 263 14.35 -0.91 -29.96
CA ASN A 263 15.34 -1.91 -30.37
C ASN A 263 15.38 -3.13 -29.44
N SER A 264 14.88 -3.03 -28.21
CA SER A 264 15.00 -4.10 -27.21
C SER A 264 13.85 -5.10 -27.21
N ILE A 265 12.67 -4.74 -27.75
CA ILE A 265 11.48 -5.59 -27.69
C ILE A 265 11.05 -5.96 -29.12
N GLU A 266 11.32 -7.22 -29.48
CA GLU A 266 10.90 -7.86 -30.75
C GLU A 266 10.98 -6.89 -31.97
N PRO A 267 12.18 -6.38 -32.32
CA PRO A 267 12.32 -5.30 -33.30
C PRO A 267 11.88 -5.69 -34.72
N SER A 268 11.77 -6.99 -35.01
CA SER A 268 11.28 -7.50 -36.29
C SER A 268 9.76 -7.40 -36.45
N THR A 269 9.01 -7.29 -35.35
CA THR A 269 7.54 -7.22 -35.39
C THR A 269 7.10 -5.79 -35.76
N PRO A 270 6.26 -5.58 -36.78
CA PRO A 270 5.91 -4.25 -37.27
C PRO A 270 5.38 -3.32 -36.18
N PHE A 271 4.43 -3.79 -35.37
CA PHE A 271 3.90 -3.02 -34.24
C PHE A 271 4.42 -3.58 -32.91
N LEU A 272 4.95 -2.69 -32.07
CA LEU A 272 5.24 -3.01 -30.68
C LEU A 272 3.94 -3.05 -29.87
N LEU A 273 3.06 -2.08 -30.08
CA LEU A 273 1.86 -1.91 -29.27
C LEU A 273 0.68 -1.46 -30.11
N THR A 274 -0.39 -2.24 -30.07
CA THR A 274 -1.71 -1.86 -30.60
C THR A 274 -2.67 -1.71 -29.44
N LEU A 275 -3.18 -0.49 -29.21
CA LEU A 275 -4.14 -0.19 -28.16
C LEU A 275 -5.55 -0.19 -28.75
N VAL A 276 -6.39 -1.11 -28.32
CA VAL A 276 -7.80 -1.20 -28.73
C VAL A 276 -8.64 -0.43 -27.72
N MET A 277 -9.05 0.78 -28.11
CA MET A 277 -9.98 1.60 -27.35
C MET A 277 -11.40 1.22 -27.71
N MET A 278 -12.07 0.52 -26.80
CA MET A 278 -13.44 0.07 -26.99
C MET A 278 -14.44 1.14 -26.60
N THR A 279 -15.48 1.31 -27.40
CA THR A 279 -16.55 2.27 -27.11
C THR A 279 -17.93 1.71 -27.44
N ALA A 280 -18.92 2.08 -26.63
CA ALA A 280 -20.32 1.73 -26.81
C ALA A 280 -21.24 2.89 -26.39
N PRO A 281 -22.46 3.02 -26.97
CA PRO A 281 -23.42 4.04 -26.55
C PRO A 281 -23.84 3.89 -25.08
N ARG A 282 -23.61 4.94 -24.28
CA ARG A 282 -24.04 5.06 -22.88
C ARG A 282 -25.52 5.46 -22.78
N ARG A 283 -26.13 5.28 -21.61
CA ARG A 283 -27.57 5.56 -21.39
C ARG A 283 -27.91 7.04 -21.58
N ASP A 284 -27.03 7.93 -21.14
CA ASP A 284 -27.28 9.38 -21.12
C ASP A 284 -26.67 10.11 -22.32
N GLY A 285 -26.17 9.38 -23.33
CA GLY A 285 -25.52 9.95 -24.51
C GLY A 285 -24.14 10.56 -24.25
N ILE A 286 -23.68 10.59 -22.99
CA ILE A 286 -22.33 11.02 -22.61
C ILE A 286 -21.30 10.13 -23.32
N ALA A 287 -20.28 10.76 -23.89
CA ALA A 287 -19.19 10.07 -24.58
C ALA A 287 -17.84 10.66 -24.17
N PHE A 288 -16.93 9.78 -23.75
CA PHE A 288 -15.61 10.17 -23.27
C PHE A 288 -14.50 9.94 -24.31
N ILE A 289 -14.83 9.32 -25.45
CA ILE A 289 -13.93 9.01 -26.57
C ILE A 289 -12.98 10.17 -26.90
N LYS A 290 -13.50 11.40 -27.04
CA LYS A 290 -12.68 12.58 -27.39
C LYS A 290 -11.65 12.92 -26.33
N GLN A 291 -12.07 12.96 -25.07
CA GLN A 291 -11.19 13.30 -23.95
C GLN A 291 -10.13 12.22 -23.75
N THR A 292 -10.54 10.95 -23.75
CA THR A 292 -9.65 9.81 -23.57
C THR A 292 -8.66 9.71 -24.72
N LEU A 293 -9.10 9.70 -25.98
CA LEU A 293 -8.19 9.60 -27.12
C LEU A 293 -7.22 10.78 -27.23
N SER A 294 -7.65 12.00 -26.86
CA SER A 294 -6.74 13.15 -26.81
C SER A 294 -5.59 12.92 -25.83
N SER A 295 -5.88 12.42 -24.61
CA SER A 295 -4.84 12.14 -23.62
C SER A 295 -3.80 11.10 -24.07
N TYR A 296 -4.16 10.20 -24.99
CA TYR A 296 -3.23 9.24 -25.57
C TYR A 296 -2.37 9.92 -26.62
N LEU A 297 -3.01 10.69 -27.52
CA LEU A 297 -2.35 11.40 -28.61
C LEU A 297 -1.44 12.54 -28.15
N ASP A 298 -1.59 13.03 -26.93
CA ASP A 298 -0.68 14.02 -26.33
C ASP A 298 0.74 13.48 -26.13
N ALA A 299 0.90 12.15 -26.07
CA ALA A 299 2.22 11.51 -26.01
C ALA A 299 2.85 11.24 -27.38
N PHE A 300 2.09 11.39 -28.47
CA PHE A 300 2.58 11.11 -29.82
C PHE A 300 3.26 12.35 -30.41
N PRO A 301 4.31 12.17 -31.22
CA PRO A 301 4.94 13.27 -31.92
C PRO A 301 3.97 13.92 -32.91
N ASP A 302 4.13 15.23 -33.11
CA ASP A 302 3.37 15.95 -34.12
C ASP A 302 3.67 15.44 -35.54
N ALA A 303 2.73 15.64 -36.45
CA ALA A 303 2.78 15.04 -37.79
C ALA A 303 3.89 15.61 -38.70
N ASP A 304 4.35 16.82 -38.41
CA ASP A 304 5.44 17.52 -39.08
C ASP A 304 6.83 17.10 -38.57
N MET A 305 6.89 16.44 -37.41
CA MET A 305 8.14 15.90 -36.88
C MET A 305 8.59 14.67 -37.69
N PRO A 306 9.92 14.47 -37.85
CA PRO A 306 10.47 13.26 -38.45
C PRO A 306 9.88 12.01 -37.80
N ALA A 307 9.65 10.97 -38.61
CA ALA A 307 9.06 9.73 -38.12
C ALA A 307 9.90 9.17 -36.95
N HIS A 308 9.35 9.24 -35.74
CA HIS A 308 9.99 8.69 -34.56
C HIS A 308 9.90 7.15 -34.63
N PRO A 309 11.03 6.41 -34.60
CA PRO A 309 11.04 4.95 -34.83
C PRO A 309 10.09 4.16 -33.93
N LEU A 310 10.08 4.47 -32.62
CA LEU A 310 9.14 3.86 -31.66
C LEU A 310 7.67 4.12 -32.04
N TYR A 311 7.28 5.38 -32.26
CA TYR A 311 5.88 5.74 -32.48
C TYR A 311 5.34 5.29 -33.84
N SER A 312 6.19 4.98 -34.82
CA SER A 312 5.75 4.25 -36.03
C SER A 312 5.31 2.81 -35.75
N ARG A 313 5.67 2.25 -34.59
CA ARG A 313 5.30 0.90 -34.14
C ARG A 313 4.22 0.91 -33.06
N ILE A 314 3.61 2.06 -32.78
CA ILE A 314 2.50 2.19 -31.84
C ILE A 314 1.28 2.74 -32.58
N GLN A 315 0.14 2.06 -32.43
CA GLN A 315 -1.13 2.49 -33.01
C GLN A 315 -2.29 2.32 -32.03
N ILE A 316 -3.34 3.10 -32.25
CA ILE A 316 -4.58 3.04 -31.49
C ILE A 316 -5.70 2.63 -32.46
N VAL A 317 -6.46 1.60 -32.10
CA VAL A 317 -7.65 1.17 -32.82
C VAL A 317 -8.87 1.52 -32.00
N VAL A 318 -9.66 2.49 -32.44
CA VAL A 318 -10.96 2.78 -31.82
C VAL A 318 -11.98 1.81 -32.39
N TYR A 319 -12.52 0.96 -31.53
CA TYR A 319 -13.34 -0.18 -31.91
C TYR A 319 -14.76 -0.07 -31.35
N THR A 320 -15.75 -0.43 -32.18
CA THR A 320 -17.10 -0.71 -31.72
C THR A 320 -17.77 -1.79 -32.58
N HIS A 321 -18.63 -2.64 -32.00
CA HIS A 321 -19.49 -3.55 -32.76
C HIS A 321 -20.94 -3.05 -32.88
N ILE A 322 -21.18 -1.79 -32.54
CA ILE A 322 -22.50 -1.17 -32.56
C ILE A 322 -22.59 -0.25 -33.78
N THR A 323 -23.58 -0.54 -34.63
CA THR A 323 -23.78 0.13 -35.92
C THR A 323 -24.22 1.58 -35.74
N ASP A 324 -25.18 1.79 -34.84
CA ASP A 324 -25.70 3.12 -34.49
C ASP A 324 -24.98 3.64 -33.24
N HIS A 325 -23.94 4.44 -33.47
CA HIS A 325 -23.15 5.04 -32.41
C HIS A 325 -22.72 6.47 -32.81
N PRO A 326 -23.61 7.47 -32.67
CA PRO A 326 -23.34 8.84 -33.13
C PRO A 326 -22.08 9.45 -32.55
N ALA A 327 -21.81 9.23 -31.25
CA ALA A 327 -20.59 9.73 -30.61
C ALA A 327 -19.29 9.13 -31.20
N PHE A 328 -19.31 7.90 -31.71
CA PHE A 328 -18.17 7.33 -32.44
C PHE A 328 -17.95 8.07 -33.76
N ASP A 329 -19.02 8.35 -34.51
CA ASP A 329 -18.93 9.08 -35.78
C ASP A 329 -18.44 10.52 -35.54
N GLU A 330 -18.99 11.20 -34.53
CA GLU A 330 -18.57 12.54 -34.16
C GLU A 330 -17.10 12.60 -33.71
N ALA A 331 -16.64 11.60 -32.95
CA ALA A 331 -15.24 11.50 -32.55
C ALA A 331 -14.34 11.22 -33.76
N ARG A 332 -14.72 10.30 -34.66
CA ARG A 332 -13.98 10.02 -35.90
C ARG A 332 -13.82 11.29 -36.73
N ASP A 333 -14.93 11.96 -37.01
CA ASP A 333 -14.94 13.15 -37.87
C ASP A 333 -14.11 14.29 -37.25
N PHE A 334 -14.13 14.43 -35.91
CA PHE A 334 -13.25 15.35 -35.18
C PHE A 334 -11.77 15.00 -35.36
N PHE A 335 -11.36 13.75 -35.11
CA PHE A 335 -9.95 13.35 -35.19
C PHE A 335 -9.42 13.22 -36.62
N ASP A 336 -10.29 13.05 -37.62
CA ASP A 336 -9.89 13.10 -39.04
C ASP A 336 -9.36 14.48 -39.45
N THR A 337 -9.68 15.54 -38.69
CA THR A 337 -9.11 16.87 -38.87
C THR A 337 -7.70 17.02 -38.29
N ILE A 338 -7.28 16.11 -37.39
CA ILE A 338 -6.02 16.18 -36.65
C ILE A 338 -4.95 15.30 -37.33
N PRO A 339 -3.88 15.87 -37.92
CA PRO A 339 -2.90 15.12 -38.69
C PRO A 339 -2.23 13.96 -37.94
N LYS A 340 -1.88 14.16 -36.66
CA LYS A 340 -1.28 13.09 -35.83
C LYS A 340 -2.24 11.93 -35.59
N ALA A 341 -3.54 12.22 -35.43
CA ALA A 341 -4.55 11.19 -35.23
C ALA A 341 -4.73 10.35 -36.50
N ARG A 342 -4.81 10.96 -37.69
CA ARG A 342 -4.90 10.23 -38.97
C ARG A 342 -3.76 9.24 -39.20
N LYS A 343 -2.58 9.51 -38.64
CA LYS A 343 -1.41 8.64 -38.76
C LYS A 343 -1.43 7.47 -37.78
N HIS A 344 -1.91 7.68 -36.56
CA HIS A 344 -1.76 6.73 -35.45
C HIS A 344 -3.08 6.08 -35.00
N VAL A 345 -4.23 6.57 -35.47
CA VAL A 345 -5.56 6.10 -35.07
C VAL A 345 -6.26 5.43 -36.24
N LYS A 346 -6.76 4.23 -36.01
CA LYS A 346 -7.58 3.46 -36.93
C LYS A 346 -8.98 3.29 -36.34
N TRP A 347 -10.01 3.55 -37.15
CA TRP A 347 -11.40 3.41 -36.74
C TRP A 347 -11.96 2.10 -37.30
N VAL A 348 -12.48 1.24 -36.42
CA VAL A 348 -13.05 -0.07 -36.79
C VAL A 348 -14.46 -0.18 -36.23
N ARG A 349 -15.43 -0.42 -37.11
CA ARG A 349 -16.82 -0.67 -36.76
C ARG A 349 -17.29 -1.99 -37.36
N ASP A 350 -17.72 -2.91 -36.50
CA ASP A 350 -18.44 -4.11 -36.93
C ASP A 350 -19.96 -3.87 -36.93
N LYS A 351 -20.68 -4.64 -37.75
CA LYS A 351 -22.15 -4.57 -37.81
C LYS A 351 -22.76 -5.31 -36.61
N GLY A 352 -23.57 -4.60 -35.85
CA GLY A 352 -24.32 -5.14 -34.71
C GLY A 352 -25.14 -4.08 -33.99
N SER A 353 -26.02 -4.51 -33.09
CA SER A 353 -26.81 -3.63 -32.21
C SER A 353 -26.87 -4.16 -30.76
N GLU A 354 -26.29 -5.33 -30.51
CA GLU A 354 -26.37 -6.03 -29.23
C GLU A 354 -25.45 -5.36 -28.20
N LYS A 355 -26.00 -5.00 -27.03
CA LYS A 355 -25.21 -4.46 -25.91
C LYS A 355 -24.67 -5.60 -25.02
N ASN A 356 -23.75 -6.39 -25.57
CA ASN A 356 -23.09 -7.49 -24.87
C ASN A 356 -21.58 -7.21 -24.77
N GLN A 357 -21.10 -6.88 -23.57
CA GLN A 357 -19.71 -6.50 -23.31
C GLN A 357 -18.73 -7.64 -23.63
N ARG A 358 -19.10 -8.89 -23.30
CA ARG A 358 -18.27 -10.07 -23.55
C ARG A 358 -18.09 -10.29 -25.05
N LYS A 359 -19.18 -10.22 -25.82
CA LYS A 359 -19.13 -10.28 -27.28
C LYS A 359 -18.33 -9.11 -27.90
N HIS A 360 -18.47 -7.91 -27.34
CA HIS A 360 -17.67 -6.74 -27.74
C HIS A 360 -16.17 -7.03 -27.63
N LEU A 361 -15.72 -7.55 -26.48
CA LEU A 361 -14.33 -7.90 -26.22
C LEU A 361 -13.83 -9.02 -27.15
N ILE A 362 -14.60 -10.11 -27.29
CA ILE A 362 -14.24 -11.22 -28.18
C ILE A 362 -14.05 -10.71 -29.61
N SER A 363 -14.99 -9.92 -30.11
CA SER A 363 -14.96 -9.40 -31.47
C SER A 363 -13.79 -8.44 -31.68
N ALA A 364 -13.55 -7.52 -30.74
CA ALA A 364 -12.43 -6.58 -30.78
C ALA A 364 -11.08 -7.31 -30.80
N ILE A 365 -10.86 -8.24 -29.86
CA ILE A 365 -9.61 -9.00 -29.75
C ILE A 365 -9.37 -9.84 -30.99
N ARG A 366 -10.38 -10.57 -31.48
CA ARG A 366 -10.23 -11.40 -32.68
C ARG A 366 -9.98 -10.54 -33.91
N LYS A 367 -10.76 -9.48 -34.11
CA LYS A 367 -10.65 -8.62 -35.29
C LYS A 367 -9.27 -7.97 -35.36
N VAL A 368 -8.84 -7.31 -34.29
CA VAL A 368 -7.58 -6.56 -34.26
C VAL A 368 -6.38 -7.49 -34.05
N GLY A 369 -6.49 -8.44 -33.12
CA GLY A 369 -5.41 -9.37 -32.80
C GLY A 369 -5.06 -10.33 -33.93
N THR A 370 -5.98 -10.62 -34.86
CA THR A 370 -5.65 -11.41 -36.06
C THR A 370 -5.20 -10.55 -37.23
N SER A 371 -5.72 -9.33 -37.40
CA SER A 371 -5.36 -8.47 -38.53
C SER A 371 -4.03 -7.73 -38.35
N GLU A 372 -3.68 -7.39 -37.12
CA GLU A 372 -2.46 -6.62 -36.82
C GLU A 372 -1.35 -7.54 -36.32
N ASP A 373 -0.16 -7.42 -36.92
CA ASP A 373 1.04 -8.08 -36.42
C ASP A 373 1.70 -7.21 -35.33
N THR A 374 1.25 -7.41 -34.10
CA THR A 374 1.68 -6.66 -32.92
C THR A 374 2.30 -7.56 -31.86
N VAL A 375 3.26 -7.04 -31.10
CA VAL A 375 3.80 -7.72 -29.91
C VAL A 375 2.76 -7.70 -28.78
N TYR A 376 2.23 -6.51 -28.50
CA TYR A 376 1.25 -6.28 -27.45
C TYR A 376 -0.10 -5.82 -28.02
N LEU A 377 -1.17 -6.34 -27.42
CA LEU A 377 -2.53 -5.90 -27.63
C LEU A 377 -3.08 -5.36 -26.30
N GLY A 378 -3.23 -4.04 -26.22
CA GLY A 378 -3.84 -3.37 -25.07
C GLY A 378 -5.35 -3.24 -25.25
N ILE A 379 -6.13 -3.55 -24.21
CA ILE A 379 -7.56 -3.30 -24.17
C ILE A 379 -7.82 -2.11 -23.25
N MET A 380 -8.47 -1.09 -23.79
CA MET A 380 -8.73 0.18 -23.13
C MET A 380 -10.21 0.54 -23.25
N GLU A 381 -10.78 1.11 -22.21
CA GLU A 381 -12.13 1.70 -22.24
C GLU A 381 -12.05 3.17 -22.64
N ASP A 382 -13.14 3.72 -23.20
CA ASP A 382 -13.19 5.08 -23.76
C ASP A 382 -13.29 6.19 -22.70
N ASP A 383 -13.25 5.86 -21.42
CA ASP A 383 -13.33 6.78 -20.26
C ASP A 383 -12.14 6.66 -19.28
N PHE A 384 -11.02 6.09 -19.76
CA PHE A 384 -9.76 5.98 -19.01
C PHE A 384 -8.64 6.81 -19.66
N PRO A 385 -8.68 8.15 -19.57
CA PRO A 385 -7.57 8.99 -20.02
C PRO A 385 -6.29 8.68 -19.25
N PHE A 386 -5.14 8.85 -19.91
CA PHE A 386 -3.85 8.78 -19.24
C PHE A 386 -3.66 9.94 -18.26
N CYS A 387 -3.02 9.62 -17.15
CA CYS A 387 -2.53 10.61 -16.19
C CYS A 387 -1.27 11.30 -16.72
N ASP A 388 -0.89 12.43 -16.11
CA ASP A 388 0.39 13.07 -16.38
C ASP A 388 1.56 12.09 -16.19
N GLY A 389 2.35 11.88 -17.25
CA GLY A 389 3.45 10.90 -17.28
C GLY A 389 3.00 9.42 -17.29
N GLY A 390 1.69 9.14 -17.28
CA GLY A 390 1.13 7.78 -17.30
C GLY A 390 1.54 6.99 -18.54
N TRP A 391 1.58 7.64 -19.70
CA TRP A 391 2.03 7.02 -20.96
C TRP A 391 3.47 6.51 -20.87
N GLN A 392 4.40 7.37 -20.45
CA GLN A 392 5.81 7.00 -20.33
C GLN A 392 6.01 5.91 -19.27
N ASN A 393 5.28 5.99 -18.15
CA ASN A 393 5.28 4.94 -17.12
C ASN A 393 4.75 3.59 -17.64
N MET A 394 3.76 3.58 -18.53
CA MET A 394 3.29 2.36 -19.19
C MET A 394 4.42 1.75 -20.02
N LEU A 395 5.09 2.55 -20.86
CA LEU A 395 6.21 2.08 -21.68
C LEU A 395 7.36 1.54 -20.83
N ASN A 396 7.72 2.27 -19.76
CA ASN A 396 8.72 1.81 -18.78
C ASN A 396 8.31 0.47 -18.15
N THR A 397 7.02 0.30 -17.82
CA THR A 397 6.50 -0.95 -17.23
C THR A 397 6.60 -2.11 -18.22
N ILE A 398 6.23 -1.91 -19.50
CA ILE A 398 6.38 -2.92 -20.56
C ILE A 398 7.86 -3.29 -20.74
N TYR A 399 8.76 -2.31 -20.77
CA TYR A 399 10.19 -2.57 -20.87
C TYR A 399 10.69 -3.43 -19.71
N HIS A 400 10.39 -3.02 -18.47
CA HIS A 400 10.83 -3.75 -17.29
C HIS A 400 10.21 -5.14 -17.19
N ALA A 401 8.98 -5.34 -17.66
CA ALA A 401 8.36 -6.66 -17.77
C ALA A 401 9.20 -7.59 -18.65
N ASN A 402 9.65 -7.14 -19.82
CA ASN A 402 10.52 -7.93 -20.71
C ASN A 402 11.88 -8.24 -20.09
N GLN A 403 12.44 -7.31 -19.32
CA GLN A 403 13.77 -7.49 -18.72
C GLN A 403 13.76 -8.41 -17.49
N HIS A 404 12.75 -8.31 -16.64
CA HIS A 404 12.76 -8.96 -15.32
C HIS A 404 11.86 -10.18 -15.22
N VAL A 405 10.81 -10.27 -16.06
CA VAL A 405 9.84 -11.37 -16.03
C VAL A 405 9.84 -12.05 -17.39
N LYS A 406 10.69 -13.09 -17.49
CA LYS A 406 10.78 -13.92 -18.69
C LYS A 406 9.42 -14.51 -19.02
N ASN A 407 9.03 -14.43 -20.29
CA ASN A 407 7.76 -14.96 -20.79
C ASN A 407 6.52 -14.40 -20.06
N HIS A 408 6.57 -13.16 -19.55
CA HIS A 408 5.37 -12.53 -18.99
C HIS A 408 4.24 -12.50 -20.03
N CYS A 409 3.02 -12.77 -19.57
CA CYS A 409 1.84 -12.76 -20.43
C CYS A 409 1.29 -11.37 -20.75
N GLY A 410 1.68 -10.36 -19.98
CA GLY A 410 1.29 -8.98 -20.22
C GLY A 410 1.54 -8.07 -19.04
N VAL A 411 1.00 -6.87 -19.14
CA VAL A 411 1.08 -5.80 -18.15
C VAL A 411 -0.33 -5.29 -17.83
N PHE A 412 -0.60 -4.96 -16.57
CA PHE A 412 -1.82 -4.29 -16.13
C PHE A 412 -1.51 -2.95 -15.49
N ILE A 413 -2.11 -1.87 -16.04
CA ILE A 413 -1.73 -0.50 -15.71
C ILE A 413 -2.84 0.35 -15.07
N THR A 414 -4.04 -0.20 -14.85
CA THR A 414 -5.22 0.56 -14.39
C THR A 414 -6.15 -0.34 -13.54
N THR A 415 -7.46 -0.13 -13.57
CA THR A 415 -8.46 -0.97 -12.89
C THR A 415 -9.55 -1.44 -13.84
N GLY A 416 -10.33 -2.44 -13.41
CA GLY A 416 -11.48 -2.93 -14.18
C GLY A 416 -11.05 -3.60 -15.48
N GLY A 417 -11.80 -3.37 -16.55
CA GLY A 417 -11.56 -3.95 -17.88
C GLY A 417 -10.58 -3.17 -18.76
N SER A 418 -10.16 -1.98 -18.33
CA SER A 418 -9.21 -1.14 -19.06
C SER A 418 -7.76 -1.50 -18.74
N GLY A 419 -6.80 -0.99 -19.53
CA GLY A 419 -5.35 -1.09 -19.30
C GLY A 419 -4.80 -2.50 -19.15
N LEU A 420 -5.49 -3.50 -19.68
CA LEU A 420 -5.01 -4.88 -19.79
C LEU A 420 -4.19 -5.01 -21.08
N ILE A 421 -2.87 -5.11 -20.97
CA ILE A 421 -1.93 -5.14 -22.10
C ILE A 421 -1.34 -6.53 -22.23
N PHE A 422 -1.91 -7.33 -23.12
CA PHE A 422 -1.53 -8.72 -23.34
C PHE A 422 -0.41 -8.85 -24.36
N LYS A 423 0.42 -9.89 -24.24
CA LYS A 423 1.07 -10.44 -25.43
C LYS A 423 0.00 -10.90 -26.42
N ARG A 424 0.19 -10.67 -27.72
CA ARG A 424 -0.81 -10.95 -28.77
C ARG A 424 -1.39 -12.37 -28.69
N SER A 425 -0.54 -13.38 -28.53
CA SER A 425 -0.96 -14.78 -28.41
C SER A 425 -1.86 -15.03 -27.20
N VAL A 426 -1.56 -14.40 -26.07
CA VAL A 426 -2.35 -14.49 -24.83
C VAL A 426 -3.70 -13.80 -25.01
N ALA A 427 -3.76 -12.64 -25.66
CA ALA A 427 -5.04 -11.98 -25.95
C ALA A 427 -5.96 -12.90 -26.77
N LEU A 428 -5.42 -13.52 -27.82
CA LEU A 428 -6.18 -14.45 -28.65
C LEU A 428 -6.65 -15.67 -27.84
N ALA A 429 -5.81 -16.24 -26.98
CA ALA A 429 -6.19 -17.31 -26.04
C ALA A 429 -7.32 -16.88 -25.09
N ALA A 430 -7.20 -15.68 -24.53
CA ALA A 430 -8.22 -15.11 -23.65
C ALA A 430 -9.57 -14.93 -24.36
N SER A 431 -9.57 -14.59 -25.66
CA SER A 431 -10.81 -14.50 -26.45
C SER A 431 -11.54 -15.85 -26.58
N PHE A 432 -10.82 -16.98 -26.57
CA PHE A 432 -11.44 -18.31 -26.54
C PHE A 432 -12.06 -18.59 -25.17
N GLY A 433 -11.38 -18.23 -24.07
CA GLY A 433 -11.95 -18.32 -22.72
C GLY A 433 -13.24 -17.52 -22.59
N LEU A 434 -13.25 -16.28 -23.09
CA LEU A 434 -14.45 -15.45 -23.08
C LEU A 434 -15.62 -16.06 -23.88
N GLU A 435 -15.35 -16.76 -24.97
CA GLU A 435 -16.36 -17.45 -25.78
C GLU A 435 -16.91 -18.69 -25.05
N GLN A 436 -16.05 -19.46 -24.38
CA GLN A 436 -16.49 -20.60 -23.57
C GLN A 436 -17.37 -20.16 -22.40
N ASP A 437 -17.03 -19.05 -21.74
CA ASP A 437 -17.87 -18.44 -20.70
C ASP A 437 -19.25 -18.05 -21.25
N GLU A 438 -19.34 -17.53 -22.48
CA GLU A 438 -20.64 -17.19 -23.07
C GLU A 438 -21.48 -18.45 -23.34
N LEU A 439 -20.85 -19.54 -23.80
CA LEU A 439 -21.51 -20.83 -23.94
C LEU A 439 -21.95 -21.41 -22.59
N ALA A 440 -21.13 -21.28 -21.55
CA ALA A 440 -21.45 -21.70 -20.18
C ALA A 440 -22.64 -20.90 -19.61
N LYS A 441 -22.66 -19.59 -19.85
CA LYS A 441 -23.78 -18.72 -19.48
C LYS A 441 -25.08 -19.15 -20.16
N LEU A 442 -25.04 -19.53 -21.44
CA LEU A 442 -26.20 -20.09 -22.15
C LEU A 442 -26.70 -21.43 -21.57
N ARG A 443 -25.82 -22.18 -20.88
CA ARG A 443 -26.19 -23.39 -20.13
C ARG A 443 -26.70 -23.09 -18.72
N GLY A 444 -26.77 -21.82 -18.32
CA GLY A 444 -27.20 -21.40 -16.98
C GLY A 444 -26.10 -21.47 -15.93
N GLU A 445 -24.83 -21.60 -16.33
CA GLU A 445 -23.70 -21.58 -15.41
C GLU A 445 -23.39 -20.13 -14.96
N VAL A 446 -22.93 -19.99 -13.73
CA VAL A 446 -22.47 -18.70 -13.21
C VAL A 446 -21.07 -18.44 -13.76
N VAL A 447 -20.94 -17.38 -14.53
CA VAL A 447 -19.66 -16.95 -15.12
C VAL A 447 -19.26 -15.60 -14.57
N ASP A 448 -17.94 -15.35 -14.50
CA ASP A 448 -17.42 -14.06 -14.07
C ASP A 448 -17.81 -12.94 -15.04
N ALA A 449 -17.62 -11.68 -14.63
CA ALA A 449 -17.61 -10.56 -15.55
C ALA A 449 -16.44 -10.71 -16.56
N PRO A 450 -16.57 -10.21 -17.80
CA PRO A 450 -15.59 -10.48 -18.85
C PRO A 450 -14.21 -9.86 -18.57
N ASP A 451 -14.15 -8.72 -17.89
CA ASP A 451 -12.91 -8.11 -17.40
C ASP A 451 -12.21 -8.99 -16.35
N VAL A 452 -12.98 -9.54 -15.40
CA VAL A 452 -12.46 -10.48 -14.39
C VAL A 452 -11.95 -11.76 -15.05
N ALA A 453 -12.65 -12.28 -16.07
CA ALA A 453 -12.18 -13.44 -16.83
C ALA A 453 -10.86 -13.17 -17.56
N LEU A 454 -10.70 -11.98 -18.15
CA LEU A 454 -9.45 -11.54 -18.77
C LEU A 454 -8.31 -11.40 -17.74
N GLN A 455 -8.57 -10.83 -16.56
CA GLN A 455 -7.60 -10.74 -15.47
C GLN A 455 -7.20 -12.13 -14.96
N LYS A 456 -8.16 -13.04 -14.76
CA LYS A 456 -7.90 -14.44 -14.37
C LYS A 456 -7.04 -15.17 -15.41
N CYS A 457 -7.27 -14.92 -16.70
CA CYS A 457 -6.39 -15.41 -17.76
C CYS A 457 -4.95 -14.89 -17.59
N MET A 458 -4.74 -13.58 -17.37
CA MET A 458 -3.39 -13.03 -17.13
C MET A 458 -2.71 -13.60 -15.87
N LEU A 459 -3.50 -13.95 -14.85
CA LEU A 459 -3.02 -14.60 -13.63
C LEU A 459 -2.73 -16.10 -13.79
N GLY A 460 -3.02 -16.68 -14.95
CA GLY A 460 -2.88 -18.12 -15.21
C GLY A 460 -3.95 -19.00 -14.55
N GLN A 461 -5.05 -18.40 -14.10
CA GLN A 461 -6.15 -19.13 -13.43
C GLN A 461 -7.15 -19.72 -14.42
N HIS A 462 -7.07 -19.37 -15.69
CA HIS A 462 -7.89 -19.94 -16.76
C HIS A 462 -7.12 -21.06 -17.50
N GLU A 463 -7.79 -22.15 -17.87
CA GLU A 463 -7.17 -23.32 -18.54
C GLU A 463 -6.33 -22.94 -19.79
N TYR A 464 -6.88 -22.12 -20.69
CA TYR A 464 -6.20 -21.64 -21.91
C TYR A 464 -5.02 -20.69 -21.64
N CYS A 465 -4.88 -20.17 -20.42
CA CYS A 465 -3.86 -19.20 -20.06
C CYS A 465 -2.97 -19.67 -18.90
N SER A 466 -2.99 -20.97 -18.56
CA SER A 466 -2.21 -21.55 -17.46
C SER A 466 -0.71 -21.25 -17.53
N SER A 467 -0.16 -21.05 -18.73
CA SER A 467 1.23 -20.60 -18.94
C SER A 467 1.55 -19.22 -18.36
N CYS A 468 0.53 -18.45 -17.98
CA CYS A 468 0.66 -17.10 -17.43
C CYS A 468 0.82 -17.05 -15.90
N GLU A 469 0.75 -18.19 -15.21
CA GLU A 469 0.84 -18.24 -13.75
C GLU A 469 2.12 -17.55 -13.24
N GLY A 470 1.94 -16.60 -12.32
CA GLY A 470 3.05 -15.83 -11.72
C GLY A 470 3.80 -14.91 -12.69
N SER A 471 3.27 -14.68 -13.89
CA SER A 471 3.95 -13.93 -14.96
C SER A 471 3.37 -12.54 -15.21
N MET A 472 2.19 -12.24 -14.67
CA MET A 472 1.54 -10.93 -14.83
C MET A 472 2.35 -9.82 -14.17
N VAL A 473 2.65 -8.76 -14.93
CA VAL A 473 3.32 -7.57 -14.39
C VAL A 473 2.30 -6.48 -14.17
N ILE A 474 2.37 -5.84 -13.01
CA ILE A 474 1.38 -4.85 -12.58
C ILE A 474 2.11 -3.55 -12.31
N SER A 475 1.60 -2.44 -12.85
CA SER A 475 2.13 -1.12 -12.54
C SER A 475 1.95 -0.78 -11.06
N LYS A 476 2.87 0.00 -10.49
CA LYS A 476 2.79 0.37 -9.06
C LYS A 476 1.55 1.22 -8.73
N THR A 477 1.12 2.04 -9.67
CA THR A 477 0.02 2.99 -9.54
C THR A 477 -0.84 2.98 -10.80
N LEU A 478 -2.12 3.34 -10.68
CA LEU A 478 -3.00 3.56 -11.81
C LEU A 478 -2.42 4.65 -12.70
N LEU A 479 -2.14 4.28 -13.95
CA LEU A 479 -1.58 5.18 -14.97
C LEU A 479 -2.67 5.89 -15.77
N GLN A 480 -3.93 5.51 -15.52
CA GLN A 480 -5.14 6.10 -16.10
C GLN A 480 -6.13 6.42 -14.99
N GLY A 481 -6.90 7.49 -15.15
CA GLY A 481 -7.97 7.87 -14.24
C GLY A 481 -9.33 7.52 -14.84
N HIS A 482 -10.31 7.14 -14.01
CA HIS A 482 -11.66 6.82 -14.48
C HIS A 482 -12.56 8.07 -14.51
N LEU A 483 -13.06 8.44 -15.69
CA LEU A 483 -14.02 9.55 -15.84
C LEU A 483 -15.46 9.12 -15.56
N GLY A 484 -15.86 7.92 -16.00
CA GLY A 484 -17.22 7.39 -15.96
C GLY A 484 -17.70 6.88 -14.60
N HIS A 485 -17.27 7.50 -13.51
CA HIS A 485 -17.59 7.08 -12.14
C HIS A 485 -19.10 6.99 -11.85
N ASP A 486 -19.91 7.82 -12.50
CA ASP A 486 -21.37 7.89 -12.41
C ASP A 486 -22.09 6.99 -13.44
N ALA A 487 -21.37 6.49 -14.45
CA ALA A 487 -21.93 5.81 -15.61
C ALA A 487 -21.42 4.37 -15.78
N SER A 488 -21.21 3.65 -14.67
CA SER A 488 -20.79 2.25 -14.73
C SER A 488 -21.81 1.38 -15.45
N THR A 489 -21.32 0.55 -16.38
CA THR A 489 -22.14 -0.42 -17.11
C THR A 489 -22.72 -1.51 -16.20
N SER A 490 -22.13 -1.75 -15.02
CA SER A 490 -22.59 -2.74 -14.03
C SER A 490 -23.65 -2.21 -13.06
N GLY A 491 -24.08 -0.95 -13.19
CA GLY A 491 -25.13 -0.35 -12.37
C GLY A 491 -24.69 0.11 -10.97
N GLY A 492 -23.40 -0.05 -10.63
CA GLY A 492 -22.82 0.53 -9.41
C GLY A 492 -22.27 1.93 -9.65
N SER A 493 -22.58 2.90 -8.79
CA SER A 493 -21.92 4.22 -8.82
C SER A 493 -20.60 4.16 -8.04
N TYR A 494 -19.52 4.64 -8.65
CA TYR A 494 -18.27 4.91 -7.95
C TYR A 494 -18.23 6.37 -7.50
N SER A 495 -17.55 6.65 -6.40
CA SER A 495 -17.26 8.04 -6.02
C SER A 495 -16.35 8.68 -7.09
N PRO A 496 -16.53 9.96 -7.43
CA PRO A 496 -15.60 10.69 -8.32
C PRO A 496 -14.14 10.65 -7.84
N SER A 497 -13.92 10.39 -6.55
CA SER A 497 -12.59 10.26 -5.99
C SER A 497 -11.96 8.88 -6.17
N GLN A 498 -12.71 7.85 -6.59
CA GLN A 498 -12.20 6.48 -6.73
C GLN A 498 -11.50 6.28 -8.08
N PHE A 499 -10.48 5.42 -8.08
CA PHE A 499 -9.74 5.02 -9.29
C PHE A 499 -9.16 6.22 -10.06
N GLN A 500 -8.73 7.23 -9.31
CA GLN A 500 -8.11 8.41 -9.88
C GLN A 500 -6.61 8.20 -10.13
N CYS A 501 -6.05 9.10 -10.90
CA CYS A 501 -4.63 9.10 -11.25
C CYS A 501 -3.71 8.97 -10.02
N GLY A 502 -2.69 8.12 -10.16
CA GLY A 502 -1.67 7.92 -9.14
C GLY A 502 -2.10 7.05 -7.96
N TRP A 503 -3.36 6.60 -7.90
CA TRP A 503 -3.81 5.63 -6.89
C TRP A 503 -2.95 4.37 -6.97
N ARG A 504 -2.73 3.71 -5.82
CA ARG A 504 -2.05 2.42 -5.82
C ARG A 504 -2.89 1.41 -6.61
N HIS A 505 -2.22 0.60 -7.42
CA HIS A 505 -2.88 -0.51 -8.08
C HIS A 505 -3.44 -1.50 -7.02
N PRO A 506 -4.71 -1.93 -7.12
CA PRO A 506 -5.35 -2.73 -6.06
C PRO A 506 -4.89 -4.20 -6.01
N PHE A 507 -4.25 -4.68 -7.07
CA PHE A 507 -3.72 -6.04 -7.21
C PHE A 507 -2.27 -6.17 -6.75
#